data_AF-A0AAV8W095-F1
#
_entry.id   AF-A0AAV8W095-F1
#
_cell.length_a   1.000
_cell.length_b   1.000
_cell.length_c   1.000
_cell.angle_alpha   90.00
_cell.angle_beta   90.00
_cell.angle_gamma   90.00
#
_symmetry.space_group_name_H-M   'P 1'
#
loop_
_entity.id
_entity.type
_entity.pdbx_description
1 polymer ?
#
loop_
_entity_poly.entity_id
_entity_poly.type
_entity_poly.pdbx_seq_one_letter_code
_entity_poly.pdbx_strand_id
1 'polypeptide(L)'
;MLYPEYPCLVSRFSKMKNRRRLYSQVCLLLGGITLISIGISIFVFFESIYDYILTDGLKFSPTSKPYKVWRTNDPPLIMDIYLFNWTNADQVGNLSIKPQFQEVGPYRFKEIKEKVNITWHDNNHTISYRHRKLYYFDEESSVRNLSDVISTINVVPLTVSYKARHFGYWTKRMISMGLSAISSLYVTKTAGDILFDGYEEPILSTLSYIPMVNVQDRFGIFYGKNDSIGIDGVFSMSYRNDESFGRLLTWNHRNKSDFYEGHCNAVKGSSGEFYPMNRKRDKLELYSPELCKYAELEYVQDVDIKGVHGYKFTADNIFDNGW
;
A
#
# COMPACT_ATOMS: atom_id res chain seq x y z
N MET A 1 78.76 -32.18 -61.25
CA MET A 1 78.14 -33.36 -60.60
C MET A 1 77.56 -32.86 -59.28
N LEU A 2 76.30 -32.46 -59.28
CA LEU A 2 75.12 -33.23 -58.83
C LEU A 2 75.10 -33.42 -57.30
N TYR A 3 74.13 -32.74 -56.67
CA TYR A 3 73.69 -32.83 -55.28
C TYR A 3 73.45 -34.28 -54.80
N PRO A 4 73.34 -34.50 -53.48
CA PRO A 4 71.98 -34.75 -53.01
C PRO A 4 71.59 -33.80 -51.88
N GLU A 5 70.57 -32.99 -52.16
CA GLU A 5 69.73 -32.35 -51.16
C GLU A 5 69.12 -33.45 -50.29
N TYR A 6 69.01 -33.24 -48.97
CA TYR A 6 68.26 -34.10 -48.07
C TYR A 6 66.78 -33.66 -48.07
N PRO A 7 65.89 -34.20 -48.92
CA PRO A 7 64.53 -33.68 -49.09
C PRO A 7 63.60 -34.22 -47.98
N CYS A 8 64.06 -35.23 -47.23
CA CYS A 8 63.23 -36.04 -46.36
C CYS A 8 62.99 -35.39 -44.98
N LEU A 9 63.97 -34.69 -44.40
CA LEU A 9 63.85 -34.04 -43.08
C LEU A 9 63.08 -32.71 -43.16
N VAL A 10 63.32 -31.89 -44.18
CA VAL A 10 62.59 -30.63 -44.44
C VAL A 10 61.12 -30.90 -44.77
N SER A 11 60.84 -31.96 -45.54
CA SER A 11 59.50 -32.49 -45.80
C SER A 11 58.76 -32.88 -44.51
N ARG A 12 59.45 -33.53 -43.57
CA ARG A 12 58.84 -34.00 -42.30
C ARG A 12 58.50 -32.84 -41.35
N PHE A 13 59.38 -31.85 -41.21
CA PHE A 13 59.11 -30.64 -40.40
C PHE A 13 58.02 -29.74 -41.02
N SER A 14 58.01 -29.59 -42.35
CA SER A 14 56.95 -28.90 -43.08
C SER A 14 55.59 -29.59 -42.88
N LYS A 15 55.54 -30.92 -43.00
CA LYS A 15 54.33 -31.72 -42.74
C LYS A 15 53.84 -31.61 -41.28
N MET A 16 54.74 -31.57 -40.30
CA MET A 16 54.37 -31.37 -38.88
C MET A 16 53.82 -29.96 -38.60
N LYS A 17 54.42 -28.91 -39.20
CA LYS A 17 53.94 -27.51 -39.07
C LYS A 17 52.57 -27.31 -39.75
N ASN A 18 52.35 -27.93 -40.91
CA ASN A 18 51.05 -27.93 -41.59
C ASN A 18 49.98 -28.72 -40.83
N ARG A 19 50.32 -29.88 -40.22
CA ARG A 19 49.39 -30.61 -39.35
C ARG A 19 48.98 -29.79 -38.13
N ARG A 20 49.92 -29.14 -37.42
CA ARG A 20 49.60 -28.26 -36.28
C ARG A 20 48.72 -27.06 -36.66
N ARG A 21 48.97 -26.44 -37.82
CA ARG A 21 48.11 -25.37 -38.36
C ARG A 21 46.71 -25.88 -38.71
N LEU A 22 46.61 -27.06 -39.31
CA LEU A 22 45.31 -27.69 -39.62
C LEU A 22 44.52 -28.02 -38.35
N TYR A 23 45.14 -28.61 -37.32
CA TYR A 23 44.48 -28.86 -36.04
C TYR A 23 44.02 -27.57 -35.36
N SER A 24 44.86 -26.52 -35.38
CA SER A 24 44.48 -25.21 -34.84
C SER A 24 43.31 -24.58 -35.61
N GLN A 25 43.29 -24.67 -36.95
CA GLN A 25 42.18 -24.21 -37.78
C GLN A 25 40.89 -25.00 -37.52
N VAL A 26 40.97 -26.32 -37.36
CA VAL A 26 39.83 -27.17 -37.01
C VAL A 26 39.30 -26.84 -35.61
N CYS A 27 40.19 -26.63 -34.63
CA CYS A 27 39.78 -26.19 -33.29
C CYS A 27 39.10 -24.81 -33.30
N LEU A 28 39.59 -23.86 -34.11
CA LEU A 28 38.97 -22.55 -34.26
C LEU A 28 37.60 -22.63 -34.95
N LEU A 29 37.46 -23.47 -35.98
CA LEU A 29 36.18 -23.70 -36.65
C LEU A 29 35.17 -24.37 -35.72
N LEU A 30 35.58 -25.42 -35.00
CA LEU A 30 34.73 -26.07 -33.99
C LEU A 30 34.34 -25.08 -32.88
N GLY A 31 35.29 -24.28 -32.39
CA GLY A 31 35.02 -23.21 -31.42
C GLY A 31 34.01 -22.20 -31.95
N GLY A 32 34.17 -21.73 -33.19
CA GLY A 32 33.23 -20.83 -33.85
C GLY A 32 31.83 -21.42 -33.99
N ILE A 33 31.72 -22.69 -34.44
CA ILE A 33 30.45 -23.40 -34.55
C ILE A 33 29.79 -23.53 -33.17
N THR A 34 30.56 -23.87 -32.12
CA THR A 34 30.00 -23.96 -30.77
C THR A 34 29.47 -22.62 -30.26
N LEU A 35 30.21 -21.52 -30.44
CA LEU A 35 29.76 -20.18 -30.04
C LEU A 35 28.52 -19.73 -30.80
N ILE A 36 28.45 -20.00 -32.11
CA ILE A 36 27.26 -19.71 -32.92
C ILE A 36 26.07 -20.54 -32.44
N SER A 37 26.27 -21.84 -32.17
CA SER A 37 25.19 -22.71 -31.68
C SER A 37 24.67 -22.30 -30.29
N ILE A 38 25.56 -21.81 -29.42
CA ILE A 38 25.19 -21.25 -28.11
C ILE A 38 24.44 -19.94 -28.29
N GLY A 39 24.92 -19.04 -29.16
CA GLY A 39 24.24 -17.77 -29.44
C GLY A 39 22.84 -17.98 -30.02
N ILE A 40 22.69 -18.90 -30.97
CA ILE A 40 21.38 -19.28 -31.53
C ILE A 40 20.50 -19.90 -30.45
N SER A 41 21.04 -20.81 -29.63
CA SER A 41 20.28 -21.40 -28.51
C SER A 41 19.78 -20.32 -27.54
N ILE A 42 20.64 -19.40 -27.10
CA ILE A 42 20.23 -18.31 -26.21
C ILE A 42 19.17 -17.44 -26.86
N PHE A 43 19.32 -17.10 -28.14
CA PHE A 43 18.33 -16.29 -28.86
C PHE A 43 16.97 -17.00 -28.96
N VAL A 44 16.97 -18.29 -29.31
CA VAL A 44 15.75 -19.11 -29.45
C VAL A 44 15.07 -19.32 -28.09
N PHE A 45 15.83 -19.54 -27.02
CA PHE A 45 15.29 -19.79 -25.68
C PHE A 45 15.23 -18.54 -24.80
N PHE A 46 15.48 -17.36 -25.36
CA PHE A 46 15.61 -16.13 -24.58
C PHE A 46 14.35 -15.85 -23.75
N GLU A 47 13.17 -15.92 -24.36
CA GLU A 47 11.89 -15.70 -23.66
C GLU A 47 11.69 -16.69 -22.52
N SER A 48 11.94 -17.98 -22.74
CA SER A 48 11.79 -19.00 -21.69
C SER A 48 12.79 -18.84 -20.55
N ILE A 49 14.04 -18.48 -20.85
CA ILE A 49 15.06 -18.19 -19.84
C ILE A 49 14.68 -16.93 -19.05
N TYR A 50 14.23 -15.89 -19.74
CA TYR A 50 13.78 -14.64 -19.14
C TYR A 50 12.59 -14.88 -18.20
N ASP A 51 11.55 -15.56 -18.67
CA ASP A 51 10.37 -15.89 -17.88
C ASP A 51 10.72 -16.76 -16.66
N TYR A 52 11.65 -17.71 -16.81
CA TYR A 52 12.12 -18.53 -15.69
C TYR A 52 12.83 -17.68 -14.63
N ILE A 53 13.78 -16.83 -15.03
CA ILE A 53 14.52 -15.95 -14.10
C ILE A 53 13.56 -14.96 -13.42
N LEU A 54 12.63 -14.39 -14.17
CA LEU A 54 11.64 -13.45 -13.66
C LEU A 54 10.70 -14.12 -12.65
N THR A 55 10.16 -15.29 -13.00
CA THR A 55 9.25 -16.04 -12.14
C THR A 55 9.93 -16.51 -10.86
N ASP A 56 11.18 -16.98 -10.96
CA ASP A 56 11.96 -17.39 -9.79
C ASP A 56 12.29 -16.19 -8.88
N GLY A 57 12.72 -15.07 -9.47
CA GLY A 57 13.03 -13.83 -8.75
C GLY A 57 11.83 -13.19 -8.05
N LEU A 58 10.63 -13.41 -8.58
CA LEU A 58 9.36 -12.90 -8.04
C LEU A 58 8.60 -13.92 -7.18
N LYS A 59 9.16 -15.11 -6.96
CA LYS A 59 8.53 -16.13 -6.13
C LYS A 59 8.29 -15.60 -4.72
N PHE A 60 7.02 -15.57 -4.31
CA PHE A 60 6.65 -15.11 -2.98
C PHE A 60 6.78 -16.24 -1.96
N SER A 61 7.82 -16.15 -1.13
CA SER A 61 8.11 -17.11 -0.07
C SER A 61 8.67 -16.40 1.17
N PRO A 62 8.67 -17.05 2.36
CA PRO A 62 9.17 -16.44 3.60
C PRO A 62 10.62 -15.91 3.54
N THR A 63 11.45 -16.43 2.64
CA THR A 63 12.86 -16.03 2.49
C THR A 63 13.11 -15.11 1.29
N SER A 64 12.10 -14.93 0.42
CA SER A 64 12.20 -14.18 -0.82
C SER A 64 12.38 -12.66 -0.60
N LYS A 65 12.97 -11.96 -1.57
CA LYS A 65 13.08 -10.50 -1.54
C LYS A 65 11.70 -9.81 -1.62
N PRO A 66 10.75 -10.22 -2.49
CA PRO A 66 9.41 -9.63 -2.53
C PRO A 66 8.70 -9.69 -1.17
N TYR A 67 8.83 -10.80 -0.43
CA TYR A 67 8.25 -10.90 0.92
C TYR A 67 8.82 -9.88 1.91
N LYS A 68 10.14 -9.61 1.86
CA LYS A 68 10.75 -8.62 2.76
C LYS A 68 10.20 -7.22 2.52
N VAL A 69 10.09 -6.81 1.26
CA VAL A 69 9.54 -5.50 0.85
C VAL A 69 8.04 -5.41 1.12
N TRP A 70 7.30 -6.51 0.94
CA TRP A 70 5.88 -6.59 1.27
C TRP A 70 5.62 -6.49 2.76
N ARG A 71 6.49 -7.10 3.58
CA ARG A 71 6.31 -7.19 5.02
C ARG A 71 6.42 -5.83 5.69
N THR A 72 7.35 -5.00 5.26
CA THR A 72 7.57 -3.65 5.80
C THR A 72 7.93 -2.70 4.68
N ASN A 73 7.28 -1.53 4.62
CA ASN A 73 7.67 -0.50 3.66
C ASN A 73 9.01 0.14 4.06
N ASP A 74 9.97 0.09 3.15
CA ASP A 74 11.26 0.75 3.28
C ASP A 74 11.63 1.36 1.91
N PRO A 75 11.76 2.70 1.80
CA PRO A 75 11.69 3.70 2.87
C PRO A 75 10.27 3.94 3.45
N PRO A 76 10.16 4.62 4.61
CA PRO A 76 8.87 5.05 5.17
C PRO A 76 8.03 5.86 4.17
N LEU A 77 6.70 5.72 4.26
CA LEU A 77 5.77 6.52 3.46
C LEU A 77 5.70 7.93 4.04
N ILE A 78 5.69 8.94 3.18
CA ILE A 78 5.47 10.33 3.61
C ILE A 78 3.98 10.60 3.62
N MET A 79 3.46 11.01 4.77
CA MET A 79 2.07 11.38 4.97
C MET A 79 1.99 12.87 5.30
N ASP A 80 1.48 13.65 4.35
CA ASP A 80 1.22 15.08 4.52
C ASP A 80 -0.24 15.28 4.92
N ILE A 81 -0.47 15.81 6.11
CA ILE A 81 -1.81 16.07 6.63
C ILE A 81 -2.11 17.56 6.53
N TYR A 82 -3.30 17.90 6.03
CA TYR A 82 -3.83 19.25 5.96
C TYR A 82 -5.08 19.34 6.82
N LEU A 83 -5.13 20.31 7.73
CA LEU A 83 -6.28 20.59 8.57
C LEU A 83 -7.03 21.82 8.03
N PHE A 84 -8.35 21.86 8.20
CA PHE A 84 -9.15 23.02 7.84
C PHE A 84 -9.54 23.79 9.10
N ASN A 85 -8.92 24.95 9.31
CA ASN A 85 -9.23 25.85 10.42
C ASN A 85 -10.54 26.59 10.15
N TRP A 86 -11.54 26.40 11.00
CA TRP A 86 -12.84 27.05 10.92
C TRP A 86 -12.79 28.45 11.54
N THR A 87 -12.64 29.47 10.71
CA THR A 87 -12.31 30.84 11.14
C THR A 87 -13.48 31.59 11.79
N ASN A 88 -14.73 31.18 11.51
CA ASN A 88 -15.95 31.79 12.05
C ASN A 88 -16.83 30.76 12.79
N ALA A 89 -16.20 29.84 13.53
CA ALA A 89 -16.90 28.74 14.22
C ALA A 89 -17.89 29.23 15.29
N ASP A 90 -17.61 30.37 15.92
CA ASP A 90 -18.50 31.03 16.89
C ASP A 90 -19.85 31.44 16.28
N GLN A 91 -19.90 31.65 14.96
CA GLN A 91 -21.10 32.09 14.23
C GLN A 91 -21.99 30.93 13.78
N VAL A 92 -21.67 29.68 14.13
CA VAL A 92 -22.40 28.46 13.73
C VAL A 92 -23.90 28.51 14.04
N GLY A 93 -24.32 29.27 15.06
CA GLY A 93 -25.74 29.46 15.40
C GLY A 93 -26.52 30.32 14.40
N ASN A 94 -25.85 31.08 13.54
CA ASN A 94 -26.49 31.95 12.55
C ASN A 94 -26.54 31.26 11.18
N LEU A 95 -27.72 30.72 10.84
CA LEU A 95 -27.96 30.01 9.58
C LEU A 95 -27.78 30.86 8.31
N SER A 96 -27.71 32.18 8.43
CA SER A 96 -27.47 33.08 7.28
C SER A 96 -25.98 33.21 6.94
N ILE A 97 -25.09 32.79 7.83
CA ILE A 97 -23.64 32.89 7.68
C ILE A 97 -23.08 31.54 7.24
N LYS A 98 -22.30 31.54 6.16
CA LYS A 98 -21.63 30.32 5.69
C LYS A 98 -20.37 30.05 6.51
N PRO A 99 -20.08 28.79 6.88
CA PRO A 99 -18.80 28.41 7.45
C PRO A 99 -17.64 28.79 6.54
N GLN A 100 -16.59 29.35 7.11
CA GLN A 100 -15.36 29.74 6.44
C GLN A 100 -14.21 28.89 6.97
N PHE A 101 -13.49 28.26 6.05
CA PHE A 101 -12.37 27.39 6.38
C PHE A 101 -11.09 27.89 5.71
N GLN A 102 -9.98 27.79 6.43
CA GLN A 102 -8.64 28.03 5.91
C GLN A 102 -7.84 26.72 6.02
N GLU A 103 -7.28 26.26 4.91
CA GLU A 103 -6.37 25.11 4.91
C GLU A 103 -5.06 25.45 5.63
N VAL A 104 -4.62 24.57 6.52
CA VAL A 104 -3.40 24.69 7.31
C VAL A 104 -2.63 23.38 7.22
N GLY A 105 -1.45 23.43 6.63
CA GLY A 105 -0.56 22.28 6.46
C GLY A 105 0.58 22.58 5.49
N PRO A 106 1.36 21.55 5.10
CA PRO A 106 1.27 20.18 5.60
C PRO A 106 1.87 20.04 7.01
N TYR A 107 1.25 19.19 7.82
CA TYR A 107 1.91 18.51 8.95
C TYR A 107 2.48 17.20 8.42
N ARG A 108 3.80 17.10 8.35
CA ARG A 108 4.47 15.95 7.72
C ARG A 108 4.79 14.85 8.71
N PHE A 109 4.38 13.62 8.38
CA PHE A 109 4.69 12.42 9.13
C PHE A 109 5.36 11.37 8.24
N LYS A 110 6.23 10.56 8.85
CA LYS A 110 6.74 9.31 8.28
C LYS A 110 5.91 8.15 8.83
N GLU A 111 5.26 7.41 7.95
CA GLU A 111 4.48 6.22 8.28
C GLU A 111 5.28 4.95 7.95
N ILE A 112 5.45 4.10 8.97
CA ILE A 112 5.97 2.74 8.81
C ILE A 112 4.84 1.76 9.06
N LYS A 113 4.51 0.96 8.04
CA LYS A 113 3.54 -0.12 8.02
C LYS A 113 4.29 -1.45 8.04
N GLU A 114 4.11 -2.20 9.11
CA GLU A 114 4.63 -3.55 9.25
C GLU A 114 3.49 -4.56 9.24
N LYS A 115 3.67 -5.66 8.51
CA LYS A 115 2.79 -6.83 8.58
C LYS A 115 3.31 -7.76 9.68
N VAL A 116 2.46 -7.96 10.68
CA VAL A 116 2.73 -8.75 11.89
C VAL A 116 1.71 -9.87 12.04
N ASN A 117 2.00 -10.83 12.93
CA ASN A 117 1.15 -12.02 13.16
C ASN A 117 0.85 -12.78 11.86
N ILE A 118 1.87 -12.91 11.01
CA ILE A 118 1.77 -13.53 9.69
C ILE A 118 1.63 -15.05 9.84
N THR A 119 0.61 -15.62 9.19
CA THR A 119 0.36 -17.06 9.14
C THR A 119 0.22 -17.49 7.68
N TRP A 120 0.99 -18.51 7.29
CA TRP A 120 0.93 -19.09 5.96
C TRP A 120 0.01 -20.30 5.95
N HIS A 121 -0.83 -20.40 4.92
CA HIS A 121 -1.76 -21.50 4.72
C HIS A 121 -1.46 -22.15 3.37
N ASP A 122 -0.60 -23.17 3.39
CA ASP A 122 -0.09 -23.81 2.17
C ASP A 122 -1.15 -24.63 1.43
N ASN A 123 -2.14 -25.15 2.16
CA ASN A 123 -3.23 -25.95 1.61
C ASN A 123 -4.11 -25.17 0.60
N ASN A 124 -4.26 -23.85 0.79
CA ASN A 124 -5.07 -23.00 -0.07
C ASN A 124 -4.29 -21.81 -0.66
N HIS A 125 -2.97 -21.77 -0.45
CA HIS A 125 -2.07 -20.71 -0.90
C HIS A 125 -2.52 -19.31 -0.46
N THR A 126 -2.87 -19.18 0.82
CA THR A 126 -3.25 -17.90 1.44
C THR A 126 -2.30 -17.51 2.56
N ILE A 127 -2.19 -16.21 2.80
CA ILE A 127 -1.40 -15.63 3.87
C ILE A 127 -2.28 -14.68 4.68
N SER A 128 -2.32 -14.89 5.99
CA SER A 128 -3.10 -14.08 6.93
C SER A 128 -2.17 -13.18 7.73
N TYR A 129 -2.54 -11.91 7.94
CA TYR A 129 -1.70 -10.95 8.65
C TYR A 129 -2.51 -9.80 9.28
N ARG A 130 -1.85 -9.03 10.15
CA ARG A 130 -2.34 -7.76 10.70
C ARG A 130 -1.32 -6.66 10.41
N HIS A 131 -1.78 -5.41 10.42
CA HIS A 131 -0.89 -4.26 10.35
C HIS A 131 -0.50 -3.77 11.75
N ARG A 132 0.76 -3.35 11.86
CA ARG A 132 1.29 -2.46 12.89
C ARG A 132 1.70 -1.17 12.19
N LYS A 133 1.15 -0.04 12.62
CA LYS A 133 1.44 1.27 12.01
C LYS A 133 2.17 2.16 13.01
N LEU A 134 3.30 2.71 12.59
CA LEU A 134 4.11 3.67 13.36
C LEU A 134 4.10 5.00 12.63
N TYR A 135 3.87 6.08 13.38
CA TYR A 135 3.84 7.43 12.86
C TYR A 135 4.88 8.28 13.57
N TYR A 136 5.75 8.91 12.80
CA TYR A 136 6.79 9.82 13.30
C TYR A 136 6.60 11.19 12.70
N PHE A 137 6.45 12.22 13.53
CA PHE A 137 6.39 13.59 13.05
C PHE A 137 7.77 14.01 12.50
N ASP A 138 7.80 14.53 11.28
CA ASP A 138 9.02 14.99 10.61
C ASP A 138 9.13 16.51 10.75
N GLU A 139 9.55 16.96 11.93
CA GLU A 139 9.61 18.39 12.27
C GLU A 139 10.50 19.19 11.31
N GLU A 140 11.60 18.61 10.84
CA GLU A 140 12.54 19.27 9.93
C GLU A 140 11.95 19.53 8.54
N SER A 141 11.10 18.62 8.05
CA SER A 141 10.51 18.69 6.71
C SER A 141 9.07 19.18 6.69
N SER A 142 8.47 19.41 7.87
CA SER A 142 7.11 19.91 8.04
C SER A 142 7.10 21.44 7.98
N VAL A 143 6.12 22.03 7.27
CA VAL A 143 5.97 23.50 7.21
C VAL A 143 5.34 24.03 8.50
N ARG A 144 4.54 23.20 9.18
CA ARG A 144 3.78 23.54 10.38
C ARG A 144 4.26 22.75 11.59
N ASN A 145 4.05 23.31 12.78
CA ASN A 145 4.33 22.66 14.05
C ASN A 145 3.03 22.14 14.68
N LEU A 146 3.07 21.01 15.39
CA LEU A 146 1.89 20.42 16.02
C LEU A 146 1.23 21.29 17.11
N SER A 147 1.91 22.34 17.58
CA SER A 147 1.37 23.36 18.49
C SER A 147 0.40 24.35 17.85
N ASP A 148 0.26 24.36 16.50
CA ASP A 148 -0.70 25.21 15.79
C ASP A 148 -2.12 24.99 16.33
N VAL A 149 -2.79 26.09 16.71
CA VAL A 149 -4.14 26.04 17.28
C VAL A 149 -5.17 26.11 16.17
N ILE A 150 -6.01 25.08 16.07
CA ILE A 150 -7.01 24.92 15.02
C ILE A 150 -8.40 24.81 15.65
N SER A 151 -9.33 25.61 15.14
CA SER A 151 -10.75 25.45 15.42
C SER A 151 -11.35 24.50 14.41
N THR A 152 -12.01 23.43 14.86
CA THR A 152 -12.65 22.43 13.99
C THR A 152 -13.98 21.98 14.57
N ILE A 153 -14.73 21.22 13.78
CA ILE A 153 -16.01 20.66 14.20
C ILE A 153 -15.82 19.68 15.37
N ASN A 154 -16.69 19.76 16.38
CA ASN A 154 -16.64 18.79 17.46
C ASN A 154 -17.33 17.48 17.04
N VAL A 155 -16.53 16.48 16.69
CA VAL A 155 -17.02 15.20 16.16
C VAL A 155 -17.71 14.34 17.24
N VAL A 156 -17.36 14.50 18.51
CA VAL A 156 -17.89 13.69 19.62
C VAL A 156 -19.40 13.87 19.83
N PRO A 157 -19.94 15.08 20.09
CA PRO A 157 -21.38 15.29 20.25
C PRO A 157 -22.17 14.93 18.99
N LEU A 158 -21.60 15.14 17.81
CA LEU A 158 -22.19 14.74 16.54
C LEU A 158 -22.32 13.22 16.43
N THR A 159 -21.28 12.48 16.81
CA THR A 159 -21.29 11.02 16.81
C THR A 159 -22.31 10.46 17.79
N VAL A 160 -22.39 11.03 19.01
CA VAL A 160 -23.39 10.64 20.00
C VAL A 160 -24.81 10.92 19.47
N SER A 161 -25.03 12.10 18.89
CA SER A 161 -26.31 12.48 18.29
C SER A 161 -26.71 11.55 17.14
N TYR A 162 -25.77 11.22 16.26
CA TYR A 162 -25.97 10.30 15.14
C TYR A 162 -26.35 8.90 15.62
N LYS A 163 -25.66 8.36 16.64
CA LYS A 163 -26.00 7.06 17.25
C LYS A 163 -27.37 7.07 17.92
N ALA A 164 -27.74 8.17 18.57
CA ALA A 164 -29.01 8.31 19.30
C ALA A 164 -30.23 8.60 18.39
N ARG A 165 -30.04 8.82 17.08
CA ARG A 165 -31.10 9.33 16.18
C ARG A 165 -32.37 8.46 16.12
N HIS A 166 -32.22 7.15 16.31
CA HIS A 166 -33.30 6.16 16.26
C HIS A 166 -33.70 5.64 17.65
N PHE A 167 -33.19 6.23 18.73
CA PHE A 167 -33.58 5.85 20.09
C PHE A 167 -35.01 6.31 20.40
N GLY A 168 -35.62 5.67 21.40
CA GLY A 168 -36.95 6.07 21.91
C GLY A 168 -36.97 7.54 22.37
N TYR A 169 -38.14 8.17 22.26
CA TYR A 169 -38.34 9.60 22.50
C TYR A 169 -37.71 10.09 23.81
N TRP A 170 -37.98 9.40 24.92
CA TRP A 170 -37.47 9.79 26.24
C TRP A 170 -35.95 9.72 26.34
N THR A 171 -35.34 8.64 25.84
CA THR A 171 -33.88 8.49 25.81
C THR A 171 -33.24 9.58 24.95
N LYS A 172 -33.79 9.83 23.77
CA LYS A 172 -33.32 10.91 22.88
C LYS A 172 -33.44 12.28 23.55
N ARG A 173 -34.53 12.55 24.28
CA ARG A 173 -34.74 13.80 25.02
C ARG A 173 -33.70 13.99 26.11
N MET A 174 -33.40 12.95 26.90
CA MET A 174 -32.37 12.99 27.93
C MET A 174 -30.97 13.25 27.35
N ILE A 175 -30.60 12.53 26.28
CA ILE A 175 -29.32 12.75 25.59
C ILE A 175 -29.23 14.18 25.05
N SER A 176 -30.30 14.67 24.41
CA SER A 176 -30.36 16.05 23.90
C SER A 176 -30.18 17.09 24.99
N MET A 177 -30.82 16.92 26.15
CA MET A 177 -30.62 17.81 27.31
C MET A 177 -29.19 17.76 27.83
N GLY A 178 -28.61 16.57 27.98
CA GLY A 178 -27.22 16.41 28.43
C GLY A 178 -26.22 17.07 27.48
N LEU A 179 -26.33 16.80 26.17
CA LEU A 179 -25.48 17.42 25.15
C LEU A 179 -25.62 18.95 25.16
N SER A 180 -26.83 19.49 25.28
CA SER A 180 -27.02 20.94 25.34
C SER A 180 -26.34 21.61 26.52
N ALA A 181 -26.10 20.87 27.63
CA ALA A 181 -25.45 21.39 28.82
C ALA A 181 -23.91 21.33 28.76
N ILE A 182 -23.34 20.34 28.07
CA ILE A 182 -21.90 20.05 28.16
C ILE A 182 -21.16 20.09 26.81
N SER A 183 -21.86 20.25 25.69
CA SER A 183 -21.26 20.19 24.36
C SER A 183 -21.08 21.56 23.71
N SER A 184 -20.07 21.65 22.86
CA SER A 184 -19.91 22.72 21.87
C SER A 184 -19.91 22.09 20.47
N LEU A 185 -20.42 22.81 19.48
CA LEU A 185 -20.43 22.36 18.07
C LEU A 185 -19.05 22.41 17.43
N TYR A 186 -18.13 23.18 18.01
CA TYR A 186 -16.74 23.31 17.59
C TYR A 186 -15.81 23.18 18.78
N VAL A 187 -14.57 22.78 18.52
CA VAL A 187 -13.48 22.72 19.49
C VAL A 187 -12.28 23.47 18.93
N THR A 188 -11.50 24.06 19.83
CA THR A 188 -10.23 24.73 19.48
C THR A 188 -9.12 24.04 20.26
N LYS A 189 -8.23 23.37 19.54
CA LYS A 189 -7.18 22.51 20.10
C LYS A 189 -5.93 22.59 19.24
N THR A 190 -4.81 22.08 19.75
CA THR A 190 -3.58 22.00 18.96
C THR A 190 -3.72 20.96 17.84
N ALA A 191 -2.97 21.10 16.76
CA ALA A 191 -2.93 20.11 15.69
C ALA A 191 -2.48 18.73 16.20
N GLY A 192 -1.54 18.68 17.16
CA GLY A 192 -1.12 17.46 17.86
C GLY A 192 -2.28 16.75 18.56
N ASP A 193 -3.05 17.49 19.36
CA ASP A 193 -4.24 16.97 20.04
C ASP A 193 -5.31 16.46 19.08
N ILE A 194 -5.59 17.20 18.00
CA ILE A 194 -6.59 16.81 17.00
C ILE A 194 -6.17 15.53 16.27
N LEU A 195 -4.88 15.38 15.99
CA LEU A 195 -4.35 14.27 15.20
C LEU A 195 -4.01 13.05 16.06
N PHE A 196 -3.00 13.13 16.93
CA PHE A 196 -2.38 11.95 17.55
C PHE A 196 -2.46 11.93 19.08
N ASP A 197 -2.27 13.07 19.76
CA ASP A 197 -2.15 13.13 21.21
C ASP A 197 -3.50 12.97 21.92
N GLY A 198 -4.57 13.41 21.25
CA GLY A 198 -5.94 13.34 21.74
C GLY A 198 -6.25 14.37 22.83
N TYR A 199 -7.42 15.00 22.72
CA TYR A 199 -7.92 15.90 23.75
C TYR A 199 -9.06 15.28 24.56
N GLU A 200 -9.18 15.72 25.81
CA GLU A 200 -10.27 15.33 26.70
C GLU A 200 -11.58 16.01 26.26
N GLU A 201 -12.65 15.22 26.22
CA GLU A 201 -14.00 15.69 25.90
C GLU A 201 -14.95 15.38 27.07
N PRO A 202 -15.68 16.38 27.60
CA PRO A 202 -16.58 16.19 28.74
C PRO A 202 -17.60 15.05 28.55
N ILE A 203 -18.05 14.85 27.31
CA ILE A 203 -18.97 13.79 26.93
C ILE A 203 -18.32 12.41 27.09
N LEU A 204 -17.07 12.24 26.63
CA LEU A 204 -16.36 10.97 26.75
C LEU A 204 -16.08 10.63 28.21
N SER A 205 -15.64 11.60 29.00
CA SER A 205 -15.43 11.44 30.45
C SER A 205 -16.72 11.04 31.17
N THR A 206 -17.86 11.59 30.76
CA THR A 206 -19.16 11.19 31.34
C THR A 206 -19.54 9.76 30.93
N LEU A 207 -19.33 9.40 29.67
CA LEU A 207 -19.65 8.08 29.15
C LEU A 207 -18.76 6.97 29.72
N SER A 208 -17.50 7.25 30.06
CA SER A 208 -16.58 6.27 30.64
C SER A 208 -17.04 5.75 32.01
N TYR A 209 -17.89 6.50 32.74
CA TYR A 209 -18.48 6.03 34.00
C TYR A 209 -19.63 5.03 33.80
N ILE A 210 -20.11 4.82 32.57
CA ILE A 210 -21.18 3.88 32.26
C ILE A 210 -20.56 2.51 31.91
N PRO A 211 -20.70 1.47 32.76
CA PRO A 211 -19.95 0.21 32.62
C PRO A 211 -20.19 -0.58 31.32
N MET A 212 -21.25 -0.25 30.56
CA MET A 212 -21.57 -0.88 29.27
C MET A 212 -21.05 -0.10 28.04
N VAL A 213 -20.49 1.09 28.24
CA VAL A 213 -20.06 1.97 27.14
C VAL A 213 -18.54 1.95 27.05
N ASN A 214 -18.01 1.18 26.09
CA ASN A 214 -16.58 1.17 25.81
C ASN A 214 -16.22 2.38 24.94
N VAL A 215 -15.74 3.45 25.57
CA VAL A 215 -15.24 4.67 24.92
C VAL A 215 -13.77 4.88 25.25
N GLN A 216 -13.06 5.51 24.32
CA GLN A 216 -11.72 6.02 24.59
C GLN A 216 -11.81 7.19 25.58
N ASP A 217 -10.73 7.39 26.33
CA ASP A 217 -10.59 8.47 27.31
C ASP A 217 -10.44 9.85 26.64
N ARG A 218 -9.86 9.88 25.44
CA ARG A 218 -9.60 11.07 24.64
C ARG A 218 -10.09 10.91 23.21
N PHE A 219 -10.27 12.02 22.52
CA PHE A 219 -10.56 12.05 21.10
C PHE A 219 -9.40 12.64 20.31
N GLY A 220 -9.01 11.95 19.24
CA GLY A 220 -8.14 12.43 18.18
C GLY A 220 -8.30 11.52 16.96
N ILE A 221 -8.06 12.03 15.76
CA ILE A 221 -8.34 11.31 14.49
C ILE A 221 -7.53 10.00 14.39
N PHE A 222 -6.28 10.04 14.87
CA PHE A 222 -5.34 8.93 14.93
C PHE A 222 -4.97 8.56 16.37
N TYR A 223 -5.72 9.04 17.37
CA TYR A 223 -5.48 8.71 18.78
C TYR A 223 -5.52 7.20 19.00
N GLY A 224 -4.50 6.67 19.69
CA GLY A 224 -4.35 5.24 19.95
C GLY A 224 -3.98 4.39 18.74
N LYS A 225 -3.78 4.97 17.55
CA LYS A 225 -3.37 4.22 16.35
C LYS A 225 -1.86 4.00 16.24
N ASN A 226 -1.06 4.87 16.85
CA ASN A 226 0.39 4.74 16.83
C ASN A 226 0.85 3.49 17.61
N ASP A 227 1.71 2.70 16.99
CA ASP A 227 2.24 1.44 17.53
C ASP A 227 1.15 0.40 17.91
N SER A 228 -0.01 0.50 17.29
CA SER A 228 -1.12 -0.42 17.52
C SER A 228 -1.10 -1.58 16.53
N ILE A 229 -1.53 -2.76 16.97
CA ILE A 229 -1.64 -3.96 16.12
C ILE A 229 -3.11 -4.31 15.91
N GLY A 230 -3.51 -4.45 14.65
CA GLY A 230 -4.80 -5.04 14.30
C GLY A 230 -6.01 -4.13 14.42
N ILE A 231 -5.83 -2.81 14.63
CA ILE A 231 -6.93 -1.83 14.54
C ILE A 231 -7.60 -1.90 13.16
N ASP A 232 -6.81 -2.07 12.10
CA ASP A 232 -7.32 -2.20 10.73
C ASP A 232 -7.90 -3.59 10.42
N GLY A 233 -7.94 -4.50 11.40
CA GLY A 233 -8.46 -5.86 11.23
C GLY A 233 -7.44 -6.91 10.77
N VAL A 234 -7.97 -8.08 10.41
CA VAL A 234 -7.20 -9.23 9.90
C VAL A 234 -7.40 -9.35 8.40
N PHE A 235 -6.30 -9.49 7.67
CA PHE A 235 -6.27 -9.59 6.21
C PHE A 235 -5.92 -11.01 5.81
N SER A 236 -6.56 -11.52 4.76
CA SER A 236 -6.18 -12.77 4.11
C SER A 236 -5.98 -12.53 2.63
N MET A 237 -4.78 -12.77 2.13
CA MET A 237 -4.36 -12.50 0.75
C MET A 237 -3.98 -13.81 0.06
N SER A 238 -4.24 -13.93 -1.24
CA SER A 238 -3.68 -15.03 -2.03
C SER A 238 -2.23 -14.75 -2.42
N TYR A 239 -1.39 -15.77 -2.29
CA TYR A 239 0.00 -15.73 -2.77
C TYR A 239 0.25 -16.68 -3.96
N ARG A 240 -0.82 -17.20 -4.59
CA ARG A 240 -0.70 -18.05 -5.78
C ARG A 240 0.00 -17.29 -6.90
N ASN A 241 0.85 -18.00 -7.65
CA ASN A 241 1.55 -17.42 -8.80
C ASN A 241 0.65 -17.44 -10.05
N ASP A 242 -0.48 -16.73 -9.98
CA ASP A 242 -1.44 -16.57 -11.07
C ASP A 242 -2.15 -15.20 -10.97
N GLU A 243 -3.25 -15.01 -11.68
CA GLU A 243 -4.05 -13.78 -11.66
C GLU A 243 -4.64 -13.42 -10.28
N SER A 244 -4.60 -14.33 -9.31
CA SER A 244 -5.06 -14.08 -7.94
C SER A 244 -3.96 -13.55 -7.01
N PHE A 245 -2.69 -13.50 -7.46
CA PHE A 245 -1.58 -13.00 -6.65
C PHE A 245 -1.88 -11.60 -6.07
N GLY A 246 -1.70 -11.43 -4.76
CA GLY A 246 -1.91 -10.14 -4.10
C GLY A 246 -3.38 -9.77 -3.85
N ARG A 247 -4.33 -10.56 -4.35
CA ARG A 247 -5.76 -10.33 -4.14
C ARG A 247 -6.15 -10.61 -2.68
N LEU A 248 -6.85 -9.67 -2.07
CA LEU A 248 -7.47 -9.83 -0.77
C LEU A 248 -8.71 -10.73 -0.91
N LEU A 249 -8.75 -11.78 -0.09
CA LEU A 249 -9.83 -12.77 -0.07
C LEU A 249 -10.82 -12.49 1.04
N THR A 250 -10.32 -12.14 2.22
CA THR A 250 -11.14 -11.75 3.36
C THR A 250 -10.52 -10.62 4.15
N TRP A 251 -11.41 -9.82 4.76
CA TRP A 251 -11.10 -8.83 5.76
C TRP A 251 -11.95 -9.15 7.00
N ASN A 252 -11.32 -9.25 8.17
CA ASN A 252 -11.96 -9.73 9.40
C ASN A 252 -12.70 -11.07 9.20
N HIS A 253 -12.08 -11.99 8.47
CA HIS A 253 -12.61 -13.33 8.17
C HIS A 253 -13.87 -13.35 7.30
N ARG A 254 -14.25 -12.21 6.70
CA ARG A 254 -15.41 -12.10 5.80
C ARG A 254 -14.97 -11.62 4.42
N ASN A 255 -15.67 -12.09 3.39
CA ASN A 255 -15.51 -11.62 2.02
C ASN A 255 -16.49 -10.48 1.66
N LYS A 256 -17.26 -10.01 2.65
CA LYS A 256 -18.17 -8.88 2.57
C LYS A 256 -18.05 -8.01 3.81
N SER A 257 -18.17 -6.71 3.61
CA SER A 257 -18.20 -5.65 4.59
C SER A 257 -19.64 -5.42 5.08
N ASP A 258 -19.81 -5.04 6.35
CA ASP A 258 -21.13 -4.72 6.91
C ASP A 258 -21.51 -3.24 6.68
N PHE A 259 -20.61 -2.45 6.08
CA PHE A 259 -20.76 -0.99 5.96
C PHE A 259 -21.55 -0.53 4.73
N TYR A 260 -21.67 -1.40 3.71
CA TYR A 260 -22.36 -1.11 2.46
C TYR A 260 -23.31 -2.25 2.10
N GLU A 261 -24.21 -2.00 1.16
CA GLU A 261 -25.17 -2.98 0.65
C GLU A 261 -24.82 -3.42 -0.78
N GLY A 262 -25.42 -4.53 -1.21
CA GLY A 262 -25.31 -5.03 -2.59
C GLY A 262 -23.89 -5.41 -2.99
N HIS A 263 -23.46 -4.95 -4.16
CA HIS A 263 -22.13 -5.25 -4.70
C HIS A 263 -21.01 -4.39 -4.06
N CYS A 264 -21.33 -3.22 -3.53
CA CYS A 264 -20.37 -2.28 -2.93
C CYS A 264 -19.68 -2.81 -1.67
N ASN A 265 -20.25 -3.84 -1.05
CA ASN A 265 -19.74 -4.42 0.18
C ASN A 265 -18.75 -5.56 -0.04
N ALA A 266 -18.46 -5.94 -1.28
CA ALA A 266 -17.53 -7.01 -1.57
C ALA A 266 -16.09 -6.64 -1.13
N VAL A 267 -15.40 -7.59 -0.50
CA VAL A 267 -13.95 -7.52 -0.30
C VAL A 267 -13.29 -8.06 -1.56
N LYS A 268 -12.82 -7.15 -2.43
CA LYS A 268 -12.31 -7.45 -3.77
C LYS A 268 -11.08 -6.58 -4.09
N GLY A 269 -10.21 -7.09 -4.95
CA GLY A 269 -8.99 -6.40 -5.36
C GLY A 269 -7.80 -6.68 -4.45
N SER A 270 -6.71 -5.96 -4.68
CA SER A 270 -5.48 -6.01 -3.86
C SER A 270 -5.59 -5.12 -2.61
N SER A 271 -4.66 -5.24 -1.67
CA SER A 271 -4.44 -4.24 -0.62
C SER A 271 -3.75 -2.95 -1.12
N GLY A 272 -3.50 -2.82 -2.42
CA GLY A 272 -2.83 -1.65 -3.02
C GLY A 272 -1.33 -1.82 -3.26
N GLU A 273 -0.76 -2.97 -2.89
CA GLU A 273 0.69 -3.18 -2.88
C GLU A 273 1.14 -4.10 -4.01
N PHE A 274 0.48 -5.25 -4.15
CA PHE A 274 0.84 -6.28 -5.12
C PHE A 274 -0.28 -6.56 -6.10
N TYR A 275 0.13 -6.74 -7.35
CA TYR A 275 -0.72 -7.11 -8.45
C TYR A 275 -0.04 -8.20 -9.27
N PRO A 276 -0.79 -9.08 -9.95
CA PRO A 276 -0.19 -10.11 -10.78
C PRO A 276 0.64 -9.53 -11.93
N MET A 277 1.73 -10.21 -12.30
CA MET A 277 2.82 -9.69 -13.15
C MET A 277 2.35 -9.14 -14.50
N ASN A 278 1.45 -9.85 -15.18
CA ASN A 278 0.95 -9.46 -16.50
C ASN A 278 -0.20 -8.46 -16.37
N ARG A 279 0.08 -7.27 -15.82
CA ARG A 279 -0.89 -6.17 -15.76
C ARG A 279 -1.26 -5.71 -17.17
N LYS A 280 -2.57 -5.52 -17.37
CA LYS A 280 -3.16 -4.99 -18.60
C LYS A 280 -3.52 -3.51 -18.38
N ARG A 281 -3.82 -2.82 -19.48
CA ARG A 281 -4.30 -1.43 -19.49
C ARG A 281 -5.83 -1.38 -19.26
N ASP A 282 -6.28 -2.11 -18.26
CA ASP A 282 -7.69 -2.27 -17.90
C ASP A 282 -7.98 -1.57 -16.56
N LYS A 283 -8.84 -2.16 -15.73
CA LYS A 283 -9.17 -1.64 -14.41
C LYS A 283 -8.33 -2.32 -13.34
N LEU A 284 -7.95 -1.55 -12.34
CA LEU A 284 -7.23 -2.03 -11.17
C LEU A 284 -8.13 -1.95 -9.95
N GLU A 285 -8.32 -3.08 -9.28
CA GLU A 285 -9.18 -3.18 -8.10
C GLU A 285 -8.34 -3.16 -6.83
N LEU A 286 -8.75 -2.33 -5.87
CA LEU A 286 -8.14 -2.28 -4.54
C LEU A 286 -9.22 -2.28 -3.46
N TYR A 287 -8.97 -2.98 -2.36
CA TYR A 287 -9.80 -2.89 -1.16
C TYR A 287 -9.14 -1.93 -0.16
N SER A 288 -9.88 -0.91 0.28
CA SER A 288 -9.41 0.00 1.33
C SER A 288 -10.20 -0.25 2.63
N PRO A 289 -9.54 -0.75 3.70
CA PRO A 289 -10.14 -0.88 5.02
C PRO A 289 -10.63 0.46 5.57
N GLU A 290 -9.94 1.55 5.23
CA GLU A 290 -10.27 2.91 5.68
C GLU A 290 -11.54 3.43 4.99
N LEU A 291 -11.75 3.09 3.72
CA LEU A 291 -13.02 3.38 3.01
C LEU A 291 -14.10 2.33 3.28
N CYS A 292 -13.76 1.21 3.91
CA CYS A 292 -14.61 0.05 4.15
C CYS A 292 -15.24 -0.57 2.88
N LYS A 293 -14.68 -0.25 1.70
CA LYS A 293 -15.13 -0.73 0.37
C LYS A 293 -13.93 -0.93 -0.56
N TYR A 294 -14.18 -1.59 -1.69
CA TYR A 294 -13.24 -1.59 -2.81
C TYR A 294 -13.42 -0.35 -3.70
N ALA A 295 -12.34 -0.01 -4.40
CA ALA A 295 -12.29 1.01 -5.43
C ALA A 295 -11.78 0.39 -6.72
N GLU A 296 -12.36 0.83 -7.84
CA GLU A 296 -11.87 0.54 -9.18
C GLU A 296 -11.08 1.75 -9.67
N LEU A 297 -9.83 1.52 -10.07
CA LEU A 297 -8.98 2.52 -10.69
C LEU A 297 -8.95 2.31 -12.19
N GLU A 298 -9.03 3.39 -12.94
CA GLU A 298 -9.05 3.39 -14.41
C GLU A 298 -7.67 3.71 -14.95
N TYR A 299 -7.24 3.00 -15.99
CA TYR A 299 -6.01 3.30 -16.71
C TYR A 299 -6.10 4.68 -17.36
N VAL A 300 -5.04 5.48 -17.19
CA VAL A 300 -4.93 6.80 -17.80
C VAL A 300 -3.89 6.80 -18.91
N GLN A 301 -2.66 6.39 -18.60
CA GLN A 301 -1.55 6.47 -19.55
C GLN A 301 -0.36 5.59 -19.12
N ASP A 302 0.52 5.35 -20.07
CA ASP A 302 1.86 4.80 -19.82
C ASP A 302 2.74 5.88 -19.20
N VAL A 303 3.60 5.49 -18.26
CA VAL A 303 4.53 6.40 -17.58
C VAL A 303 5.90 5.74 -17.42
N ASP A 304 6.96 6.53 -17.53
CA ASP A 304 8.31 6.10 -17.20
C ASP A 304 8.78 6.80 -15.93
N ILE A 305 9.01 6.03 -14.87
CA ILE A 305 9.48 6.55 -13.58
C ILE A 305 10.85 5.95 -13.30
N LYS A 306 11.88 6.81 -13.28
CA LYS A 306 13.28 6.40 -13.03
C LYS A 306 13.76 5.28 -13.98
N GLY A 307 13.31 5.31 -15.25
CA GLY A 307 13.67 4.33 -16.26
C GLY A 307 12.89 3.01 -16.19
N VAL A 308 11.86 2.93 -15.34
CA VAL A 308 10.93 1.81 -15.28
C VAL A 308 9.61 2.21 -15.92
N HIS A 309 9.24 1.53 -16.99
CA HIS A 309 7.93 1.68 -17.62
C HIS A 309 6.86 1.10 -16.70
N GLY A 310 5.81 1.88 -16.46
CA GLY A 310 4.62 1.49 -15.71
C GLY A 310 3.34 2.05 -16.33
N TYR A 311 2.22 1.76 -15.68
CA TYR A 311 0.90 2.25 -16.05
C TYR A 311 0.36 3.13 -14.92
N LYS A 312 -0.17 4.29 -15.27
CA LYS A 312 -0.85 5.19 -14.34
C LYS A 312 -2.32 4.86 -14.29
N PHE A 313 -2.85 4.69 -13.08
CA PHE A 313 -4.27 4.50 -12.81
C PHE A 313 -4.81 5.61 -11.90
N THR A 314 -6.08 6.00 -12.07
CA THR A 314 -6.75 7.03 -11.24
C THR A 314 -8.11 6.58 -10.74
N ALA A 315 -8.62 7.24 -9.69
CA ALA A 315 -9.88 6.92 -9.03
C ALA A 315 -10.94 8.00 -9.27
N ASP A 316 -11.08 8.51 -10.49
CA ASP A 316 -11.86 9.74 -10.70
C ASP A 316 -13.37 9.52 -10.47
N ASN A 317 -13.87 8.33 -10.77
CA ASN A 317 -15.31 8.01 -10.72
C ASN A 317 -15.77 7.33 -9.41
N ILE A 318 -14.87 7.06 -8.45
CA ILE A 318 -15.21 6.22 -7.27
C ILE A 318 -16.12 6.91 -6.24
N PHE A 319 -16.26 8.24 -6.36
CA PHE A 319 -17.08 9.11 -5.51
C PHE A 319 -18.17 9.83 -6.31
N ASP A 320 -18.38 9.44 -7.57
CA ASP A 320 -19.47 9.97 -8.38
C ASP A 320 -20.83 9.55 -7.77
N ASN A 321 -21.84 10.39 -7.95
CA ASN A 321 -23.21 10.12 -7.51
C ASN A 321 -23.93 9.11 -8.42
N GLY A 322 -23.27 8.63 -9.47
CA GLY A 322 -23.75 7.57 -10.36
C GLY A 322 -24.76 8.01 -11.41
N TRP A 323 -24.78 9.30 -11.76
CA TRP A 323 -25.67 9.89 -12.76
C TRP A 323 -25.01 10.20 -14.09
#